data_AF-A0A6H1JPE8-F1
#
_entry.id   AF-A0A6H1JPE8-F1
#
_cell.length_a   1.000
_cell.length_b   1.000
_cell.length_c   1.000
_cell.angle_alpha   90.00
_cell.angle_beta   90.00
_cell.angle_gamma   90.00
#
_symmetry.space_group_name_H-M   'P 1'
#
loop_
_entity.id
_entity.type
_entity.pdbx_description
1 polymer ?
#
loop_
_entity_poly.entity_id
_entity_poly.type
_entity_poly.pdbx_seq_one_letter_code
_entity_poly.pdbx_strand_id
1 'polypeptide(L)'
;MSEHTIVGDTEQPEVSWDFGVGVLSIAADGPEPGSDCSPSVRINFSSRIWISLDRNGNPVSVDILDAPAIIARVVPPARRGDPGPGPATAAAGGIPWLLDTDSDWIWVELIRSPISQRLERNGHVELRLTDDRPTQLKLRVPVTGTSSREPVAGAADRAGAALP
;
A
#
# COMPACT_ATOMS: atom_id res chain seq x y z
N MET A 1 -3.15 -24.13 -1.20
CA MET A 1 -3.66 -22.76 -1.36
C MET A 1 -3.28 -22.04 -0.09
N SER A 2 -2.46 -21.00 -0.19
CA SER A 2 -1.85 -20.35 0.98
C SER A 2 -2.37 -18.92 1.04
N GLU A 3 -3.40 -18.71 1.84
CA GLU A 3 -3.81 -17.38 2.28
C GLU A 3 -2.80 -16.94 3.35
N HIS A 4 -2.11 -15.82 3.11
CA HIS A 4 -1.19 -15.25 4.08
C HIS A 4 -1.87 -14.02 4.71
N THR A 5 -2.45 -14.23 5.89
CA THR A 5 -2.90 -13.13 6.75
C THR A 5 -1.69 -12.60 7.50
N ILE A 6 -1.34 -11.35 7.26
CA ILE A 6 -0.28 -10.66 7.98
C ILE A 6 -1.00 -9.82 9.05
N VAL A 7 -1.08 -10.39 10.26
CA VAL A 7 -1.63 -9.70 11.42
C VAL A 7 -0.52 -8.86 12.03
N GLY A 8 -0.59 -7.53 11.87
CA GLY A 8 0.22 -6.60 12.64
C GLY A 8 -0.28 -6.52 14.09
N ASP A 9 0.62 -6.30 15.05
CA ASP A 9 0.27 -6.08 16.46
C ASP A 9 -0.69 -4.88 16.57
N THR A 10 -1.96 -5.17 16.88
CA THR A 10 -3.06 -4.39 17.51
C THR A 10 -3.26 -2.88 17.28
N GLU A 11 -2.51 -2.20 16.41
CA GLU A 11 -2.79 -0.84 15.94
C GLU A 11 -2.47 -0.66 14.44
N GLN A 12 -2.17 -1.76 13.75
CA GLN A 12 -1.82 -1.77 12.34
C GLN A 12 -2.95 -2.39 11.51
N PRO A 13 -3.23 -1.84 10.31
CA PRO A 13 -4.26 -2.40 9.46
C PRO A 13 -3.98 -3.88 9.14
N GLU A 14 -5.01 -4.69 9.13
CA GLU A 14 -4.95 -6.08 8.68
C GLU A 14 -4.64 -6.09 7.18
N VAL A 15 -3.60 -6.83 6.80
CA VAL A 15 -3.18 -6.99 5.40
C VAL A 15 -3.32 -8.46 5.01
N SER A 16 -4.10 -8.71 3.95
CA SER A 16 -4.23 -10.04 3.34
C SER A 16 -3.86 -10.00 1.86
N TRP A 17 -3.03 -10.94 1.44
CA TRP A 17 -2.61 -11.08 0.04
C TRP A 17 -2.88 -12.51 -0.43
N ASP A 18 -3.78 -12.64 -1.40
CA ASP A 18 -4.01 -13.90 -2.10
C ASP A 18 -3.41 -13.82 -3.49
N PHE A 19 -2.23 -14.42 -3.62
CA PHE A 19 -1.52 -14.54 -4.90
C PHE A 19 -2.29 -15.42 -5.90
N GLY A 20 -3.09 -16.39 -5.47
CA GLY A 20 -3.87 -17.24 -6.37
C GLY A 20 -4.90 -16.45 -7.19
N VAL A 21 -5.48 -15.41 -6.58
CA VAL A 21 -6.52 -14.57 -7.22
C VAL A 21 -6.08 -13.13 -7.51
N GLY A 22 -4.88 -12.73 -7.05
CA GLY A 22 -4.33 -11.39 -7.28
C GLY A 22 -5.05 -10.31 -6.48
N VAL A 23 -5.46 -10.63 -5.25
CA VAL A 23 -6.23 -9.71 -4.39
C VAL A 23 -5.38 -9.32 -3.19
N LEU A 24 -5.15 -8.01 -3.04
CA LEU A 24 -4.60 -7.41 -1.83
C LEU A 24 -5.72 -6.68 -1.11
N SER A 25 -5.97 -7.01 0.14
CA SER A 25 -6.93 -6.30 0.97
C SER A 25 -6.22 -5.72 2.18
N ILE A 26 -6.56 -4.47 2.49
CA ILE A 26 -6.12 -3.75 3.67
C ILE A 26 -7.38 -3.30 4.39
N ALA A 27 -7.50 -3.64 5.66
CA ALA A 27 -8.60 -3.21 6.52
C ALA A 27 -8.00 -2.55 7.77
N ALA A 28 -8.43 -1.34 8.08
CA ALA A 28 -8.09 -0.72 9.36
C ALA A 28 -9.20 -1.01 10.38
N ASP A 29 -8.84 -1.03 11.66
CA ASP A 29 -9.77 -1.04 12.77
C ASP A 29 -10.49 0.32 12.87
N GLY A 30 -11.38 0.56 11.91
CA GLY A 30 -12.35 1.66 11.94
C GLY A 30 -13.59 1.25 12.73
N PRO A 31 -14.46 2.20 13.14
CA PRO A 31 -15.73 1.85 13.74
C PRO A 31 -16.44 0.83 12.85
N GLU A 32 -16.87 -0.28 13.47
CA GLU A 32 -17.55 -1.39 12.81
C GLU A 32 -18.57 -0.85 11.80
N PRO A 33 -18.60 -1.38 10.56
CA PRO A 33 -19.60 -0.98 9.58
C PRO A 33 -20.99 -1.35 10.11
N GLY A 34 -21.67 -0.40 10.72
CA GLY A 34 -22.93 -0.65 11.44
C GLY A 34 -23.15 0.21 12.69
N SER A 35 -22.22 1.07 13.11
CA SER A 35 -22.59 2.21 13.96
C SER A 35 -23.42 3.17 13.10
N ASP A 36 -24.74 3.14 13.28
CA ASP A 36 -25.80 3.73 12.42
C ASP A 36 -25.72 5.25 12.10
N CYS A 37 -24.63 5.94 12.42
CA CYS A 37 -24.49 7.38 12.27
C CYS A 37 -23.34 7.87 11.37
N SER A 38 -22.41 7.01 10.92
CA SER A 38 -21.27 7.47 10.09
C SER A 38 -21.54 7.25 8.59
N PRO A 39 -21.58 8.31 7.76
CA PRO A 39 -21.68 8.15 6.31
C PRO A 39 -20.50 7.34 5.77
N SER A 40 -20.80 6.36 4.92
CA SER A 40 -19.78 5.58 4.21
C SER A 40 -19.91 5.74 2.71
N VAL A 41 -18.77 5.95 2.05
CA VAL A 41 -18.67 6.13 0.60
C VAL A 41 -17.82 5.00 0.03
N ARG A 42 -18.31 4.36 -1.03
CA ARG A 42 -17.56 3.37 -1.80
C ARG A 42 -17.13 3.97 -3.12
N ILE A 43 -15.84 3.91 -3.41
CA ILE A 43 -15.26 4.44 -4.64
C ILE A 43 -14.53 3.30 -5.34
N ASN A 44 -14.80 3.13 -6.64
CA ASN A 44 -14.19 2.10 -7.45
C ASN A 44 -13.55 2.75 -8.68
N PHE A 45 -12.29 2.44 -8.94
CA PHE A 45 -11.57 3.00 -10.09
C PHE A 45 -10.47 2.07 -10.57
N SER A 46 -10.04 2.26 -11.81
CA SER A 46 -8.87 1.58 -12.36
C SER A 46 -7.64 2.45 -12.16
N SER A 47 -6.52 1.84 -11.80
CA SER A 47 -5.26 2.55 -11.56
C SER A 47 -4.08 1.72 -12.03
N ARG A 48 -2.97 2.39 -12.31
CA ARG A 48 -1.66 1.75 -12.29
C ARG A 48 -1.26 1.53 -10.82
N ILE A 49 -0.76 0.35 -10.51
CA ILE A 49 -0.42 -0.09 -9.16
C ILE A 49 1.01 -0.56 -9.18
N TRP A 50 1.85 -0.05 -8.27
CA TRP A 50 3.16 -0.61 -7.98
C TRP A 50 3.11 -1.34 -6.66
N ILE A 51 3.46 -2.62 -6.66
CA ILE A 51 3.54 -3.45 -5.46
C ILE A 51 5.02 -3.73 -5.20
N SER A 52 5.53 -3.24 -4.07
CA SER A 52 6.87 -3.54 -3.61
C SER A 52 6.84 -4.80 -2.76
N LEU A 53 7.70 -5.77 -3.07
CA LEU A 53 7.76 -7.07 -2.42
C LEU A 53 9.09 -7.25 -1.66
N ASP A 54 9.05 -8.00 -0.56
CA ASP A 54 10.25 -8.47 0.13
C ASP A 54 10.89 -9.66 -0.60
N ARG A 55 11.99 -10.19 -0.04
CA ARG A 55 12.71 -11.34 -0.60
C ARG A 55 11.89 -12.64 -0.65
N ASN A 56 10.84 -12.74 0.16
CA ASN A 56 9.94 -13.90 0.23
C ASN A 56 8.73 -13.73 -0.70
N GLY A 57 8.59 -12.58 -1.38
CA GLY A 57 7.45 -12.27 -2.22
C GLY A 57 6.24 -11.70 -1.47
N ASN A 58 6.39 -11.32 -0.19
CA ASN A 58 5.33 -10.66 0.56
C ASN A 58 5.24 -9.19 0.18
N PRO A 59 4.04 -8.61 0.09
CA PRO A 59 3.88 -7.19 -0.17
C PRO A 59 4.30 -6.36 1.05
N VAL A 60 5.17 -5.39 0.79
CA VAL A 60 5.77 -4.47 1.79
C VAL A 60 5.13 -3.10 1.70
N SER A 61 4.89 -2.63 0.48
CA SER A 61 4.20 -1.37 0.22
C SER A 61 3.49 -1.40 -1.13
N VAL A 62 2.52 -0.51 -1.28
CA VAL A 62 1.83 -0.28 -2.54
C VAL A 62 1.81 1.19 -2.87
N ASP A 63 1.99 1.50 -4.15
CA ASP A 63 1.75 2.81 -4.72
C ASP A 63 0.57 2.72 -5.70
N ILE A 64 -0.42 3.60 -5.54
CA ILE A 64 -1.56 3.77 -6.45
C ILE A 64 -1.27 5.02 -7.28
N LEU A 65 -0.99 4.79 -8.55
CA LEU A 65 -0.66 5.81 -9.53
C LEU A 65 -1.93 6.24 -10.26
N ASP A 66 -2.00 7.51 -10.64
CA ASP A 66 -3.12 8.11 -11.36
C ASP A 66 -4.47 8.03 -10.60
N ALA A 67 -4.42 8.14 -9.27
CA ALA A 67 -5.64 8.15 -8.46
C ALA A 67 -6.55 9.32 -8.87
N PRO A 68 -7.88 9.13 -8.92
CA PRO A 68 -8.80 10.22 -9.22
C PRO A 68 -8.61 11.39 -8.25
N ALA A 69 -8.74 12.63 -8.74
CA ALA A 69 -8.53 13.83 -7.94
C ALA A 69 -9.40 13.89 -6.66
N ILE A 70 -10.58 13.25 -6.67
CA ILE A 70 -11.44 13.14 -5.49
C ILE A 70 -10.80 12.29 -4.38
N ILE A 71 -10.00 11.29 -4.73
CA ILE A 71 -9.22 10.48 -3.78
C ILE A 71 -8.04 11.28 -3.26
N ALA A 72 -7.27 11.92 -4.15
CA ALA A 72 -6.10 12.69 -3.75
C ALA A 72 -6.44 13.80 -2.73
N ARG A 73 -7.66 14.37 -2.78
CA ARG A 73 -8.13 15.39 -1.84
C ARG A 73 -8.37 14.90 -0.41
N VAL A 74 -8.58 13.60 -0.20
CA VAL A 74 -8.85 13.00 1.12
C VAL A 74 -7.63 12.25 1.68
N VAL A 75 -6.52 12.26 0.95
CA VAL A 75 -5.27 11.60 1.35
C VAL A 75 -4.34 12.66 1.96
N PRO A 76 -3.83 12.47 3.18
CA PRO A 76 -2.86 13.40 3.77
C PRO A 76 -1.60 13.52 2.90
N PRO A 77 -1.14 14.75 2.57
CA PRO A 77 0.08 14.94 1.79
C PRO A 77 1.33 14.62 2.63
N ALA A 78 2.32 13.99 2.02
CA ALA A 78 3.63 13.72 2.62
C ALA A 78 4.73 13.66 1.55
N ARG A 79 5.99 13.77 1.98
CA ARG A 79 7.15 13.59 1.11
C ARG A 79 7.93 12.35 1.50
N ARG A 80 8.29 11.50 0.53
CA ARG A 80 9.08 10.30 0.81
C ARG A 80 10.47 10.65 1.32
N GLY A 81 10.91 9.97 2.39
CA GLY A 81 12.25 10.12 2.95
C GLY A 81 12.46 11.41 3.76
N ASP A 82 11.45 12.25 3.92
CA ASP A 82 11.49 13.38 4.84
C ASP A 82 10.99 12.92 6.22
N PRO A 83 11.82 12.99 7.29
CA PRO A 83 11.41 12.70 8.66
C PRO A 83 10.62 13.86 9.30
N GLY A 84 9.96 14.71 8.50
CA GLY A 84 8.99 15.72 8.95
C GLY A 84 8.05 15.16 10.03
N PRO A 85 7.40 16.02 10.83
CA PRO A 85 6.99 15.75 12.21
C PRO A 85 6.15 14.46 12.37
N GLY A 86 6.83 13.32 12.52
CA GLY A 86 6.21 12.00 12.47
C GLY A 86 5.43 11.73 11.17
N PRO A 87 4.94 10.49 10.95
CA PRO A 87 3.89 10.32 9.95
C PRO A 87 2.78 11.28 10.34
N ALA A 88 2.49 12.29 9.50
CA ALA A 88 1.29 13.09 9.62
C ALA A 88 0.14 12.08 9.60
N THR A 89 -0.32 11.76 10.80
CA THR A 89 -0.95 10.49 11.12
C THR A 89 -2.16 10.35 10.25
N ALA A 90 -2.16 9.33 9.38
CA ALA A 90 -3.43 8.76 8.99
C ALA A 90 -4.26 8.62 10.25
N ALA A 91 -5.42 9.27 10.24
CA ALA A 91 -6.20 9.47 11.45
C ALA A 91 -6.26 8.15 12.22
N ALA A 92 -5.93 8.16 13.51
CA ALA A 92 -5.85 6.95 14.31
C ALA A 92 -7.08 6.05 14.03
N GLY A 93 -6.84 4.78 13.68
CA GLY A 93 -7.86 3.81 13.23
C GLY A 93 -8.13 3.76 11.71
N GLY A 94 -7.37 4.48 10.89
CA GLY A 94 -7.47 4.46 9.42
C GLY A 94 -6.27 3.83 8.72
N ILE A 95 -6.42 3.49 7.44
CA ILE A 95 -5.31 2.99 6.61
C ILE A 95 -4.26 4.11 6.45
N PRO A 96 -2.96 3.84 6.70
CA PRO A 96 -1.88 4.81 6.61
C PRO A 96 -1.45 5.10 5.18
N TRP A 97 -2.38 5.61 4.39
CA TRP A 97 -2.12 6.08 3.03
C TRP A 97 -1.64 7.54 3.02
N LEU A 98 -0.71 7.87 2.14
CA LEU A 98 -0.11 9.20 2.05
C LEU A 98 0.01 9.62 0.59
N LEU A 99 -0.24 10.88 0.28
CA LEU A 99 -0.11 11.44 -1.06
C LEU A 99 1.29 12.03 -1.20
N ASP A 100 2.10 11.44 -2.07
CA ASP A 100 3.45 11.89 -2.35
C ASP A 100 3.41 13.24 -3.10
N THR A 101 3.87 14.31 -2.45
CA THR A 101 3.82 15.67 -3.00
C THR A 101 4.69 15.87 -4.24
N ASP A 102 5.65 14.98 -4.49
CA ASP A 102 6.55 15.09 -5.64
C ASP A 102 5.99 14.38 -6.88
N SER A 103 5.07 13.43 -6.72
CA SER A 103 4.57 12.57 -7.80
C SER A 103 3.05 12.49 -7.94
N ASP A 104 2.30 13.00 -6.97
CA ASP A 104 0.85 12.83 -6.80
C ASP A 104 0.41 11.35 -6.68
N TRP A 105 1.32 10.47 -6.28
CA TRP A 105 1.01 9.05 -6.07
C TRP A 105 0.59 8.78 -4.64
N ILE A 106 -0.38 7.90 -4.46
CA ILE A 106 -0.79 7.48 -3.12
C ILE A 106 0.08 6.29 -2.72
N TRP A 107 0.80 6.41 -1.62
CA TRP A 107 1.63 5.37 -1.04
C TRP A 107 0.99 4.79 0.21
N VAL A 108 1.04 3.46 0.36
CA VAL A 108 0.62 2.72 1.54
C VAL A 108 1.76 1.81 1.98
N GLU A 109 2.28 2.04 3.19
CA GLU A 109 3.19 1.10 3.83
C GLU A 109 2.37 -0.03 4.47
N LEU A 110 2.69 -1.27 4.15
CA LEU A 110 2.00 -2.45 4.68
C LEU A 110 2.80 -3.03 5.85
N ILE A 111 4.10 -3.22 5.66
CA ILE A 111 5.00 -3.86 6.61
C ILE A 111 6.37 -3.23 6.49
N ARG A 112 7.07 -3.09 7.62
CA ARG A 112 8.47 -2.67 7.65
C ARG A 112 9.40 -3.82 7.25
N SER A 113 9.73 -3.91 5.96
CA SER A 113 10.67 -4.90 5.43
C SER A 113 11.47 -4.32 4.25
N PRO A 114 12.72 -4.75 3.99
CA PRO A 114 13.47 -4.30 2.83
C PRO A 114 12.81 -4.70 1.50
N ILE A 115 12.68 -3.74 0.60
CA ILE A 115 12.16 -3.96 -0.75
C ILE A 115 13.20 -4.71 -1.58
N SER A 116 12.81 -5.85 -2.16
CA SER A 116 13.66 -6.68 -3.01
C SER A 116 13.19 -6.72 -4.47
N GLN A 117 11.90 -6.49 -4.71
CA GLN A 117 11.29 -6.51 -6.04
C GLN A 117 10.16 -5.48 -6.11
N ARG A 118 9.89 -4.98 -7.32
CA ARG A 118 8.70 -4.19 -7.62
C ARG A 118 7.90 -4.83 -8.75
N LEU A 119 6.58 -4.76 -8.65
CA LEU A 119 5.63 -5.23 -9.66
C LEU A 119 4.74 -4.07 -10.08
N GLU A 120 4.80 -3.68 -11.34
CA GLU A 120 3.87 -2.70 -11.93
C GLU A 120 2.71 -3.40 -12.63
N ARG A 121 1.47 -3.08 -12.26
CA ARG A 121 0.25 -3.70 -12.80
C ARG A 121 -0.85 -2.67 -12.99
N ASN A 122 -1.65 -2.83 -14.04
CA ASN A 122 -2.96 -2.17 -14.09
C ASN A 122 -3.93 -2.98 -13.26
N GLY A 123 -4.59 -2.34 -12.30
CA GLY A 123 -5.50 -2.99 -11.36
C GLY A 123 -6.77 -2.22 -11.12
N HIS A 124 -7.69 -2.87 -10.42
CA HIS A 124 -8.90 -2.24 -9.91
C HIS A 124 -8.77 -1.96 -8.43
N VAL A 125 -9.13 -0.75 -8.03
CA VAL A 125 -9.12 -0.27 -6.65
C VAL A 125 -10.56 -0.13 -6.20
N GLU A 126 -10.91 -0.81 -5.10
CA GLU A 126 -12.10 -0.51 -4.32
C GLU A 126 -11.66 0.13 -3.01
N LEU A 127 -12.23 1.29 -2.72
CA LEU A 127 -11.95 2.05 -1.51
C LEU A 127 -13.26 2.26 -0.75
N ARG A 128 -13.21 2.07 0.56
CA ARG A 128 -14.25 2.51 1.49
C ARG A 128 -13.72 3.66 2.33
N LEU A 129 -14.47 4.76 2.31
CA LEU A 129 -14.28 5.89 3.21
C LEU A 129 -15.40 5.88 4.25
N THR A 130 -15.05 6.10 5.51
CA THR A 130 -16.00 6.37 6.62
C THR A 130 -15.56 7.68 7.26
N ASP A 131 -16.44 8.69 7.33
CA ASP A 131 -16.10 10.03 7.85
C ASP A 131 -14.81 10.61 7.20
N ASP A 132 -14.72 10.50 5.86
CA ASP A 132 -13.57 10.89 5.02
C ASP A 132 -12.25 10.14 5.31
N ARG A 133 -12.29 9.07 6.11
CA ARG A 133 -11.12 8.24 6.43
C ARG A 133 -11.14 6.92 5.66
N PRO A 134 -10.02 6.46 5.07
CA PRO A 134 -9.94 5.14 4.46
C PRO A 134 -10.04 4.04 5.52
N THR A 135 -11.08 3.23 5.44
CA THR A 135 -11.30 2.09 6.35
C THR A 135 -11.05 0.75 5.68
N GLN A 136 -11.23 0.69 4.36
CA GLN A 136 -10.96 -0.52 3.57
C GLN A 136 -10.38 -0.15 2.22
N LEU A 137 -9.29 -0.82 1.84
CA LEU A 137 -8.72 -0.78 0.50
C LEU A 137 -8.66 -2.21 -0.04
N LYS A 138 -9.23 -2.44 -1.20
CA LYS A 138 -9.10 -3.71 -1.92
C LYS A 138 -8.55 -3.45 -3.31
N LEU A 139 -7.43 -4.09 -3.60
CA LEU A 139 -6.76 -4.02 -4.89
C LEU A 139 -6.91 -5.37 -5.57
N ARG A 140 -7.42 -5.36 -6.80
CA ARG A 140 -7.42 -6.52 -7.68
C ARG A 140 -6.41 -6.26 -8.78
N VAL A 141 -5.31 -6.98 -8.75
CA VAL A 141 -4.24 -6.88 -9.74
C VAL A 141 -4.09 -8.22 -10.46
N PRO A 142 -3.89 -8.23 -11.79
CA PRO A 142 -3.63 -9.47 -12.51
C PRO A 142 -2.37 -10.15 -11.98
N VAL A 143 -2.49 -11.44 -11.63
CA VAL A 143 -1.35 -12.25 -11.16
C VAL A 143 -0.38 -12.62 -12.28
N THR A 144 -0.87 -12.65 -13.51
CA THR A 144 -0.11 -13.00 -14.70
C THR A 144 0.37 -11.74 -15.42
N GLY A 145 1.61 -11.77 -15.91
CA GLY A 145 2.22 -10.64 -16.63
C GLY A 145 3.71 -10.49 -16.33
N THR A 146 4.45 -9.83 -17.21
CA THR A 146 5.89 -9.56 -17.07
C THR A 146 6.15 -8.75 -15.79
N SER A 147 7.01 -9.25 -14.90
CA SER A 147 7.57 -8.44 -13.81
C SER A 147 8.61 -7.48 -14.40
N SER A 148 8.45 -6.18 -14.19
CA SER A 148 9.56 -5.24 -14.34
C SER A 148 10.46 -5.43 -13.13
N ARG A 149 11.47 -6.30 -13.24
CA ARG A 149 12.51 -6.44 -12.22
C ARG A 149 13.43 -5.22 -12.31
N GLU A 150 13.01 -4.11 -11.74
CA GLU A 150 13.92 -2.98 -11.53
C GLU A 150 14.72 -3.25 -10.25
N PRO A 151 16.06 -3.38 -10.33
CA PRO A 151 16.88 -3.48 -9.13
C PRO A 151 16.74 -2.17 -8.36
N VAL A 152 16.38 -2.25 -7.07
CA VAL A 152 16.49 -1.09 -6.18
C VAL A 152 17.98 -0.74 -6.09
N ALA A 153 18.38 0.40 -6.67
CA ALA A 153 19.71 0.94 -6.51
C ALA A 153 19.95 1.26 -5.03
N GLY A 154 20.75 0.44 -4.34
CA GLY A 154 21.00 0.64 -2.91
C GLY A 154 21.68 -0.49 -2.14
N ALA A 155 21.94 -1.65 -2.75
CA ALA A 155 22.84 -2.63 -2.13
C ALA A 155 24.28 -2.29 -2.54
N ALA A 156 25.03 -1.63 -1.66
CA ALA A 156 26.47 -1.53 -1.81
C ALA A 156 27.05 -2.94 -1.87
N ASP A 157 27.56 -3.29 -3.05
CA ASP A 157 28.33 -4.48 -3.30
C ASP A 157 29.61 -4.42 -2.46
N ARG A 158 29.60 -5.11 -1.31
CA ARG A 158 30.82 -5.49 -0.59
C ARG A 158 31.08 -6.97 -0.82
N ALA A 159 31.30 -7.33 -2.08
CA ALA A 159 32.04 -8.52 -2.42
C ALA A 159 33.42 -8.15 -2.98
N GLY A 160 34.47 -8.58 -2.28
CA GLY A 160 35.74 -8.93 -2.92
C GLY A 160 36.77 -7.83 -3.13
N ALA A 161 37.35 -7.31 -2.04
CA ALA A 161 38.75 -6.90 -2.07
C ALA A 161 39.61 -8.11 -1.67
N ALA A 162 39.79 -9.03 -2.61
CA ALA A 162 40.96 -9.89 -2.64
C ALA A 162 41.89 -9.29 -3.69
N LEU A 163 43.12 -8.94 -3.32
CA LEU A 163 44.28 -8.67 -4.17
C LEU A 163 45.43 -8.19 -3.28
N PRO A 164 46.69 -8.37 -3.69
CA PRO A 164 47.38 -9.58 -4.12
C PRO A 164 48.28 -10.18 -3.03
#